data_AF-A0AAD6YYN8-F1
#
_entry.id   AF-A0AAD6YYN8-F1
#
_cell.length_a   1.000
_cell.length_b   1.000
_cell.length_c   1.000
_cell.angle_alpha   90.00
_cell.angle_beta   90.00
_cell.angle_gamma   90.00
#
_symmetry.space_group_name_H-M   'P 1'
#
loop_
_entity.id
_entity.type
_entity.pdbx_description
1 polymer ?
#
loop_
_entity_poly.entity_id
_entity_poly.type
_entity_poly.pdbx_seq_one_letter_code
_entity_poly.pdbx_strand_id
1 'polypeptide(L)'
;TIDDTARIFHTLMTEFLGYSTYAVHGTDWVSAVAYSLYSSFKTTVLAAHFVFLPFVSPSVEEITANTITLSDIQKVTEQRVIEFNAIGNGYLIEQSTKPNDIGLALYNNPVGQLGWIGANIKLWSDSRVGSLPSVLDNTAIVTSVSLDHLTDSFLSSVWIYAQNANTFKTVYTKAPTNVPLLFRQYEYNVSLWPEEYVAKVGNLVS
;
A
#
# COMPACT_ATOMS: atom_id res chain seq x y z
N THR A 1 11.10 0.94 -11.69
CA THR A 1 11.26 1.08 -10.22
C THR A 1 10.19 2.02 -9.67
N ILE A 2 10.04 2.15 -8.36
CA ILE A 2 9.12 3.13 -7.74
C ILE A 2 9.39 4.56 -8.24
N ASP A 3 10.66 4.98 -8.30
CA ASP A 3 11.02 6.33 -8.73
C ASP A 3 10.78 6.56 -10.23
N ASP A 4 10.96 5.52 -11.06
CA ASP A 4 10.57 5.59 -12.48
C ASP A 4 9.07 5.75 -12.65
N THR A 5 8.26 5.00 -11.91
CA THR A 5 6.79 5.12 -11.94
C THR A 5 6.37 6.52 -11.48
N ALA A 6 6.99 7.06 -10.43
CA ALA A 6 6.75 8.41 -9.96
C ALA A 6 7.07 9.45 -11.05
N ARG A 7 8.21 9.33 -11.72
CA ARG A 7 8.58 10.21 -12.84
C ARG A 7 7.58 10.12 -14.00
N ILE A 8 7.13 8.92 -14.36
CA ILE A 8 6.12 8.72 -15.41
C ILE A 8 4.80 9.39 -15.04
N PHE A 9 4.33 9.24 -13.80
CA PHE A 9 3.11 9.89 -13.33
C PHE A 9 3.25 11.41 -13.27
N HIS A 10 4.40 11.94 -12.86
CA HIS A 10 4.66 13.37 -12.89
C HIS A 10 4.56 13.91 -14.33
N THR A 11 5.25 13.28 -15.27
CA THR A 11 5.20 13.65 -16.70
C THR A 11 3.77 13.56 -17.27
N LEU A 12 3.01 12.52 -16.94
CA LEU A 12 1.61 12.41 -17.34
C LEU A 12 0.80 13.63 -16.87
N MET A 13 0.93 13.98 -15.59
CA MET A 13 0.17 15.09 -15.00
C MET A 13 0.56 16.44 -15.62
N THR A 14 1.85 16.70 -15.78
CA THR A 14 2.34 18.04 -16.18
C THR A 14 2.38 18.23 -17.69
N GLU A 15 2.94 17.29 -18.44
CA GLU A 15 3.21 17.46 -19.87
C GLU A 15 2.02 17.04 -20.75
N PHE A 16 1.28 16.01 -20.34
CA PHE A 16 0.19 15.46 -21.16
C PHE A 16 -1.19 15.96 -20.74
N LEU A 17 -1.45 16.04 -19.43
CA LEU A 17 -2.73 16.51 -18.89
C LEU A 17 -2.73 18.02 -18.59
N GLY A 18 -1.56 18.66 -18.56
CA GLY A 18 -1.43 20.12 -18.39
C GLY A 18 -1.67 20.64 -16.97
N TYR A 19 -1.66 19.76 -15.96
CA TYR A 19 -1.78 20.17 -14.56
C TYR A 19 -0.44 20.72 -14.05
N SER A 20 -0.38 22.04 -13.85
CA SER A 20 0.81 22.70 -13.28
C SER A 20 1.05 22.33 -11.82
N THR A 21 -0.01 21.98 -11.09
CA THR A 21 0.03 21.48 -9.72
C THR A 21 -1.04 20.41 -9.48
N TYR A 22 -0.79 19.49 -8.55
CA TYR A 22 -1.71 18.42 -8.21
C TYR A 22 -1.51 17.92 -6.78
N ALA A 23 -2.47 17.15 -6.27
CA ALA A 23 -2.33 16.39 -5.03
C ALA A 23 -2.04 14.92 -5.36
N VAL A 24 -1.35 14.22 -4.47
CA VAL A 24 -1.11 12.78 -4.60
C VAL A 24 -1.85 12.01 -3.53
N HIS A 25 -2.35 10.84 -3.90
CA HIS A 25 -2.93 9.88 -2.98
C HIS A 25 -2.21 8.54 -3.11
N GLY A 26 -1.90 7.91 -1.97
CA GLY A 26 -1.15 6.66 -1.94
C GLY A 26 -1.71 5.65 -0.93
N THR A 27 -1.83 4.41 -1.39
CA THR A 27 -2.07 3.20 -0.59
C THR A 27 -1.21 2.06 -1.12
N ASP A 28 -0.97 1.02 -0.33
CA ASP A 28 -0.20 -0.17 -0.72
C ASP A 28 1.09 0.20 -1.49
N TRP A 29 1.45 -0.46 -2.59
CA TRP A 29 2.62 -0.10 -3.40
C TRP A 29 2.60 1.33 -3.96
N VAL A 30 1.40 1.87 -4.22
CA VAL A 30 1.24 3.25 -4.69
C VAL A 30 1.57 4.25 -3.58
N SER A 31 1.59 3.85 -2.29
CA SER A 31 2.10 4.73 -1.24
C SER A 31 3.57 5.07 -1.46
N ALA A 32 4.38 4.13 -1.95
CA ALA A 32 5.78 4.38 -2.27
C ALA A 32 5.94 5.31 -3.46
N VAL A 33 5.14 5.12 -4.52
CA VAL A 33 5.13 5.99 -5.70
C VAL A 33 4.68 7.40 -5.33
N ALA A 34 3.58 7.53 -4.59
CA ALA A 34 3.05 8.81 -4.14
C ALA A 34 4.01 9.52 -3.16
N TYR A 35 4.72 8.76 -2.32
CA TYR A 35 5.74 9.32 -1.44
C TYR A 35 6.98 9.81 -2.21
N SER A 36 7.41 9.08 -3.24
CA SER A 36 8.46 9.54 -4.15
C SER A 36 8.03 10.82 -4.88
N LEU A 37 6.79 10.88 -5.36
CA LEU A 37 6.22 12.10 -5.95
C LEU A 37 6.24 13.29 -4.97
N TYR A 38 5.73 13.06 -3.76
CA TYR A 38 5.67 14.04 -2.66
C TYR A 38 7.04 14.58 -2.27
N SER A 39 8.04 13.69 -2.19
CA SER A 39 9.42 14.02 -1.83
C SER A 39 10.15 14.78 -2.94
N SER A 40 9.99 14.35 -4.19
CA SER A 40 10.82 14.80 -5.32
C SER A 40 10.27 16.03 -6.04
N PHE A 41 8.94 16.17 -6.14
CA PHE A 41 8.31 17.20 -6.98
C PHE A 41 7.57 18.27 -6.16
N LYS A 42 8.20 18.73 -5.08
CA LYS A 42 7.64 19.65 -4.06
C LYS A 42 7.12 21.02 -4.54
N THR A 43 7.41 21.42 -5.78
CA THR A 43 6.85 22.65 -6.39
C THR A 43 5.55 22.39 -7.16
N THR A 44 5.26 21.14 -7.49
CA THR A 44 4.07 20.74 -8.27
C THR A 44 3.08 19.94 -7.42
N VAL A 45 3.58 19.11 -6.50
CA VAL A 45 2.74 18.42 -5.51
C VAL A 45 2.39 19.39 -4.39
N LEU A 46 1.10 19.68 -4.20
CA LEU A 46 0.61 20.65 -3.19
C LEU A 46 -0.05 20.01 -1.97
N ALA A 47 -0.35 18.72 -2.03
CA ALA A 47 -0.78 17.93 -0.89
C ALA A 47 -0.50 16.45 -1.15
N ALA A 48 -0.29 15.69 -0.08
CA ALA A 48 -0.21 14.24 -0.13
C ALA A 48 -1.18 13.62 0.87
N HIS A 49 -1.99 12.67 0.43
CA HIS A 49 -2.90 11.92 1.29
C HIS A 49 -2.54 10.45 1.28
N PHE A 50 -2.25 9.88 2.44
CA PHE A 50 -1.85 8.49 2.59
C PHE A 50 -2.83 7.72 3.47
N VAL A 51 -3.05 6.46 3.10
CA VAL A 51 -3.78 5.49 3.93
C VAL A 51 -2.94 4.24 4.21
N PHE A 52 -1.72 4.25 3.67
CA PHE A 52 -0.62 3.32 3.90
C PHE A 52 0.68 4.11 3.68
N LEU A 53 1.79 3.71 4.31
CA LEU A 53 3.09 4.38 4.17
C LEU A 53 4.15 3.41 3.62
N PRO A 54 5.15 3.91 2.86
CA PRO A 54 6.22 3.08 2.29
C PRO A 54 7.31 2.73 3.32
N PHE A 55 6.89 2.35 4.51
CA PHE A 55 7.73 1.98 5.62
C PHE A 55 7.11 0.77 6.32
N VAL A 56 7.87 0.06 7.13
CA VAL A 56 7.33 -0.97 8.02
C VAL A 56 6.70 -0.26 9.22
N SER A 57 5.42 -0.54 9.51
CA SER A 57 4.75 0.01 10.69
C SER A 57 5.48 -0.39 11.97
N PRO A 58 5.42 0.43 13.04
CA PRO A 58 6.09 0.11 14.28
C PRO A 58 5.61 -1.23 14.86
N SER A 59 6.53 -1.96 15.49
CA SER A 59 6.21 -3.18 16.23
C SER A 59 5.48 -2.86 17.54
N VAL A 60 4.87 -3.88 18.15
CA VAL A 60 4.22 -3.76 19.48
C VAL A 60 5.23 -3.31 20.54
N GLU A 61 6.46 -3.82 20.46
CA GLU A 61 7.56 -3.44 21.34
C GLU A 61 7.93 -1.96 21.14
N GLU A 62 7.98 -1.48 19.89
CA GLU A 62 8.27 -0.09 19.59
C GLU A 62 7.15 0.85 20.04
N ILE A 63 5.87 0.45 19.90
CA ILE A 63 4.71 1.21 20.41
C ILE A 63 4.80 1.31 21.93
N THR A 64 5.05 0.19 22.61
CA THR A 64 5.16 0.11 24.07
C THR A 64 6.34 0.92 24.60
N ALA A 65 7.52 0.78 23.99
CA ALA A 65 8.74 1.48 24.38
C ALA A 65 8.62 3.01 24.24
N ASN A 66 7.82 3.48 23.27
CA ASN A 66 7.56 4.90 23.08
C ASN A 66 6.34 5.41 23.86
N THR A 67 5.72 4.57 24.70
CA THR A 67 4.56 4.93 25.54
C THR A 67 3.37 5.49 24.73
N ILE A 68 3.19 4.97 23.51
CA ILE A 68 2.12 5.42 22.61
C ILE A 68 0.81 4.77 23.04
N THR A 69 -0.22 5.60 23.27
CA THR A 69 -1.56 5.12 23.64
C THR A 69 -2.38 4.86 22.39
N LEU A 70 -2.72 3.60 22.14
CA LEU A 70 -3.57 3.22 21.02
C LEU A 70 -5.05 3.46 21.33
N SER A 71 -5.76 4.06 20.38
CA SER A 71 -7.23 4.06 20.33
C SER A 71 -7.78 2.64 20.16
N ASP A 72 -9.07 2.43 20.41
CA ASP A 72 -9.68 1.10 20.30
C ASP A 72 -9.60 0.53 18.86
N ILE A 73 -9.75 1.38 17.84
CA ILE A 73 -9.56 0.99 16.43
C ILE A 73 -8.12 0.57 16.17
N GLN A 74 -7.14 1.28 16.76
CA GLN A 74 -5.73 0.95 16.60
C GLN A 74 -5.35 -0.36 17.31
N LYS A 75 -5.97 -0.69 18.45
CA LYS A 75 -5.77 -2.00 19.11
C LYS A 75 -6.29 -3.15 18.24
N VAL A 76 -7.45 -2.97 17.59
CA VAL A 76 -7.96 -3.96 16.61
C VAL A 76 -7.00 -4.10 15.44
N THR A 77 -6.50 -2.98 14.92
CA THR A 77 -5.51 -2.98 13.83
C THR A 77 -4.20 -3.66 14.25
N GLU A 78 -3.72 -3.44 15.48
CA GLU A 78 -2.51 -4.07 16.02
C GLU A 78 -2.59 -5.60 15.96
N GLN A 79 -3.72 -6.18 16.39
CA GLN A 79 -3.93 -7.62 16.35
C GLN A 79 -3.89 -8.15 14.91
N ARG A 80 -4.42 -7.40 13.94
CA ARG A 80 -4.35 -7.75 12.51
C ARG A 80 -2.94 -7.66 11.96
N VAL A 81 -2.13 -6.70 12.41
CA VAL A 81 -0.70 -6.61 12.04
C VAL A 81 0.06 -7.82 12.56
N ILE A 82 -0.20 -8.26 13.80
CA ILE A 82 0.40 -9.47 14.38
C ILE A 82 0.04 -10.70 13.55
N GLU A 83 -1.24 -10.88 13.22
CA GLU A 83 -1.71 -11.99 12.38
C GLU A 83 -1.09 -11.94 10.97
N PHE A 84 -1.08 -10.77 10.34
CA PHE A 84 -0.48 -10.58 9.01
C PHE A 84 1.01 -10.93 9.00
N ASN A 85 1.76 -10.50 10.02
CA ASN A 85 3.18 -10.82 10.13
C ASN A 85 3.44 -12.30 10.38
N ALA A 86 2.53 -12.99 11.07
CA ALA A 86 2.65 -14.41 11.36
C ALA A 86 2.32 -15.30 10.15
N ILE A 87 1.23 -15.00 9.43
CA ILE A 87 0.68 -15.90 8.40
C ILE A 87 0.25 -15.22 7.09
N GLY A 88 0.15 -13.89 7.04
CA GLY A 88 -0.43 -13.14 5.92
C GLY A 88 0.57 -12.66 4.86
N ASN A 89 1.87 -12.77 5.10
CA ASN A 89 2.91 -12.19 4.24
C ASN A 89 3.57 -13.19 3.25
N GLY A 90 3.08 -14.44 3.15
CA GLY A 90 3.67 -15.44 2.27
C GLY A 90 3.71 -15.02 0.78
N TYR A 91 2.67 -14.33 0.32
CA TYR A 91 2.61 -13.81 -1.05
C TYR A 91 3.75 -12.82 -1.36
N LEU A 92 4.15 -12.00 -0.38
CA LEU A 92 5.21 -11.01 -0.49
C LEU A 92 6.56 -11.70 -0.69
N ILE A 93 6.81 -12.77 0.06
CA ILE A 93 8.05 -13.56 -0.07
C ILE A 93 8.13 -14.20 -1.46
N GLU A 94 7.07 -14.88 -1.90
CA GLU A 94 7.04 -15.57 -3.19
C GLU A 94 7.24 -14.58 -4.36
N GLN A 95 6.48 -13.47 -4.39
CA GLN A 95 6.58 -12.49 -5.46
C GLN A 95 7.90 -11.72 -5.44
N SER A 96 8.52 -11.53 -4.28
CA SER A 96 9.82 -10.85 -4.19
C SER A 96 10.99 -11.72 -4.64
N THR A 97 10.89 -13.05 -4.45
CA THR A 97 12.03 -13.97 -4.66
C THR A 97 11.90 -14.80 -5.93
N LYS A 98 10.68 -15.14 -6.34
CA LYS A 98 10.35 -16.04 -7.45
C LYS A 98 9.26 -15.47 -8.38
N PRO A 99 9.31 -14.19 -8.79
CA PRO A 99 8.24 -13.55 -9.56
C PRO A 99 7.91 -14.27 -10.87
N ASN A 100 8.91 -14.82 -11.57
CA ASN A 100 8.68 -15.58 -12.80
C ASN A 100 8.00 -16.93 -12.54
N ASP A 101 8.38 -17.62 -11.47
CA ASP A 101 7.85 -18.96 -11.17
C ASP A 101 6.36 -18.85 -10.83
N ILE A 102 6.00 -17.95 -9.90
CA ILE A 102 4.59 -17.71 -9.55
C ILE A 102 3.81 -17.07 -10.70
N GLY A 103 4.44 -16.13 -11.42
CA GLY A 103 3.84 -15.45 -12.56
C GLY A 103 3.46 -16.41 -13.68
N LEU A 104 4.36 -17.31 -14.05
CA LEU A 104 4.11 -18.34 -15.07
C LEU A 104 3.12 -19.41 -14.58
N ALA A 105 3.18 -19.80 -13.30
CA ALA A 105 2.24 -20.76 -12.72
C ALA A 105 0.79 -20.25 -12.77
N LEU A 106 0.58 -18.93 -12.71
CA LEU A 106 -0.74 -18.29 -12.69
C LEU A 106 -1.12 -17.59 -14.00
N TYR A 107 -0.22 -17.49 -14.99
CA TYR A 107 -0.38 -16.66 -16.20
C TYR A 107 -1.70 -16.84 -16.96
N ASN A 108 -2.24 -18.07 -17.04
CA ASN A 108 -3.53 -18.35 -17.66
C ASN A 108 -4.39 -19.30 -16.80
N ASN A 109 -4.38 -19.09 -15.49
CA ASN A 109 -5.10 -19.92 -14.54
C ASN A 109 -6.07 -19.05 -13.72
N PRO A 110 -7.31 -18.79 -14.20
CA PRO A 110 -8.24 -17.89 -13.54
C PRO A 110 -8.66 -18.38 -12.14
N VAL A 111 -8.73 -19.70 -11.93
CA VAL A 111 -9.01 -20.28 -10.60
C VAL A 111 -7.83 -20.08 -9.66
N GLY A 112 -6.60 -20.26 -10.14
CA GLY A 112 -5.39 -19.99 -9.39
C GLY A 112 -5.23 -18.51 -9.04
N GLN A 113 -5.48 -17.62 -10.00
CA GLN A 113 -5.47 -16.17 -9.77
C GLN A 113 -6.55 -15.76 -8.77
N LEU A 114 -7.76 -16.33 -8.86
CA LEU A 114 -8.82 -16.09 -7.86
C LEU A 114 -8.39 -16.57 -6.47
N GLY A 115 -7.75 -17.73 -6.36
CA GLY A 115 -7.21 -18.24 -5.11
C GLY A 115 -6.12 -17.33 -4.54
N TRP A 116 -5.23 -16.81 -5.38
CA TRP A 116 -4.09 -16.00 -4.96
C TRP A 116 -4.48 -14.55 -4.62
N ILE A 117 -5.12 -13.85 -5.56
CA ILE A 117 -5.52 -12.45 -5.41
C ILE A 117 -6.73 -12.34 -4.48
N GLY A 118 -7.74 -13.21 -4.66
CA GLY A 118 -8.97 -13.17 -3.88
C GLY A 118 -8.75 -13.46 -2.39
N ALA A 119 -7.80 -14.33 -2.04
CA ALA A 119 -7.43 -14.55 -0.64
C ALA A 119 -6.87 -13.28 0.02
N ASN A 120 -5.98 -12.56 -0.68
CA ASN A 120 -5.41 -11.30 -0.19
C ASN A 120 -6.48 -10.21 -0.06
N ILE A 121 -7.36 -10.04 -1.05
CA ILE A 121 -8.46 -9.06 -0.98
C ILE A 121 -9.33 -9.32 0.25
N LYS A 122 -9.69 -10.59 0.52
CA LYS A 122 -10.47 -10.95 1.71
C LYS A 122 -9.70 -10.71 3.01
N LEU A 123 -8.42 -11.05 3.04
CA LEU A 123 -7.58 -10.90 4.24
C LEU A 123 -7.44 -9.43 4.65
N TRP A 124 -7.28 -8.51 3.70
CA TRP A 124 -6.97 -7.10 3.95
C TRP A 124 -8.20 -6.18 4.03
N SER A 125 -9.40 -6.76 3.94
CA SER A 125 -10.66 -6.02 3.92
C SER A 125 -11.48 -6.24 5.18
N ASP A 126 -12.59 -5.50 5.28
CA ASP A 126 -13.63 -5.74 6.27
C ASP A 126 -14.10 -7.20 6.24
N SER A 127 -13.99 -7.89 7.38
CA SER A 127 -14.28 -9.32 7.52
C SER A 127 -15.75 -9.67 7.31
N ARG A 128 -16.64 -8.67 7.30
CA ARG A 128 -18.09 -8.82 7.05
C ARG A 128 -18.44 -8.94 5.55
N VAL A 129 -17.51 -9.40 4.71
CA VAL A 129 -17.71 -9.57 3.26
C VAL A 129 -19.07 -10.18 2.92
N GLY A 130 -19.82 -9.55 2.02
CA GLY A 130 -21.18 -9.96 1.65
C GLY A 130 -22.28 -9.53 2.63
N SER A 131 -21.95 -8.75 3.67
CA SER A 131 -22.90 -8.17 4.61
C SER A 131 -22.52 -6.72 4.97
N LEU A 132 -23.53 -5.87 5.16
CA LEU A 132 -23.31 -4.49 5.59
C LEU A 132 -22.59 -4.45 6.96
N PRO A 133 -21.73 -3.46 7.20
CA PRO A 133 -21.40 -2.31 6.34
C PRO A 133 -20.32 -2.59 5.28
N SER A 134 -19.82 -3.82 5.12
CA SER A 134 -18.84 -4.13 4.10
C SER A 134 -19.43 -3.91 2.71
N VAL A 135 -18.73 -3.13 1.89
CA VAL A 135 -19.06 -2.95 0.47
C VAL A 135 -18.39 -4.00 -0.42
N LEU A 136 -17.53 -4.85 0.16
CA LEU A 136 -16.88 -5.93 -0.56
C LEU A 136 -17.86 -7.12 -0.67
N ASP A 137 -18.12 -7.54 -1.91
CA ASP A 137 -18.88 -8.73 -2.22
C ASP A 137 -18.12 -9.64 -3.20
N ASN A 138 -18.69 -10.80 -3.52
CA ASN A 138 -18.07 -11.74 -4.46
C ASN A 138 -17.92 -11.14 -5.86
N THR A 139 -18.84 -10.26 -6.27
CA THR A 139 -18.80 -9.60 -7.58
C THR A 139 -17.59 -8.69 -7.68
N ALA A 140 -17.32 -7.87 -6.66
CA ALA A 140 -16.16 -6.99 -6.60
C ALA A 140 -14.85 -7.79 -6.63
N ILE A 141 -14.75 -8.89 -5.88
CA ILE A 141 -13.57 -9.77 -5.89
C ILE A 141 -13.36 -10.35 -7.28
N VAL A 142 -14.38 -10.97 -7.87
CA VAL A 142 -14.28 -11.59 -9.19
C VAL A 142 -14.00 -10.56 -10.27
N THR A 143 -14.55 -9.34 -10.16
CA THR A 143 -14.27 -8.25 -11.10
C THR A 143 -12.80 -7.85 -11.07
N SER A 144 -12.22 -7.66 -9.88
CA SER A 144 -10.80 -7.32 -9.73
C SER A 144 -9.88 -8.42 -10.27
N VAL A 145 -10.19 -9.69 -9.99
CA VAL A 145 -9.43 -10.83 -10.50
C VAL A 145 -9.58 -10.97 -12.01
N SER A 146 -10.80 -10.76 -12.53
CA SER A 146 -11.08 -10.84 -13.97
C SER A 146 -10.34 -9.76 -14.73
N LEU A 147 -10.21 -8.56 -14.17
CA LEU A 147 -9.41 -7.49 -14.78
C LEU A 147 -7.97 -7.97 -14.97
N ASP A 148 -7.32 -8.45 -13.90
CA ASP A 148 -5.93 -8.92 -13.95
C ASP A 148 -5.74 -10.11 -14.91
N HIS A 149 -6.71 -11.03 -14.95
CA HIS A 149 -6.72 -12.17 -15.87
C HIS A 149 -6.87 -11.74 -17.33
N LEU A 150 -7.87 -10.91 -17.63
CA LEU A 150 -8.21 -10.52 -19.01
C LEU A 150 -7.17 -9.57 -19.64
N THR A 151 -6.35 -8.92 -18.82
CA THR A 151 -5.27 -8.05 -19.28
C THR A 151 -3.89 -8.70 -19.17
N ASP A 152 -3.81 -10.02 -18.93
CA ASP A 152 -2.58 -10.79 -18.73
C ASP A 152 -1.60 -10.12 -17.74
N SER A 153 -2.15 -9.40 -16.75
CA SER A 153 -1.38 -8.45 -15.95
C SER A 153 -0.69 -9.08 -14.76
N PHE A 154 -1.15 -10.25 -14.28
CA PHE A 154 -0.56 -10.95 -13.14
C PHE A 154 0.96 -11.09 -13.25
N LEU A 155 1.43 -11.64 -14.38
CA LEU A 155 2.86 -11.89 -14.60
C LEU A 155 3.69 -10.61 -14.54
N SER A 156 3.15 -9.50 -15.04
CA SER A 156 3.83 -8.21 -15.03
C SER A 156 3.76 -7.50 -13.67
N SER A 157 2.64 -7.65 -12.96
CA SER A 157 2.37 -6.92 -11.71
C SER A 157 3.24 -7.43 -10.56
N VAL A 158 3.49 -8.75 -10.49
CA VAL A 158 4.35 -9.35 -9.44
C VAL A 158 5.81 -8.88 -9.48
N TRP A 159 6.28 -8.32 -10.60
CA TRP A 159 7.65 -7.80 -10.71
C TRP A 159 7.92 -6.59 -9.82
N ILE A 160 6.89 -5.84 -9.41
CA ILE A 160 7.08 -4.69 -8.51
C ILE A 160 7.73 -5.12 -7.18
N TYR A 161 7.43 -6.33 -6.72
CA TYR A 161 7.97 -6.90 -5.49
C TYR A 161 9.47 -7.14 -5.62
N ALA A 162 9.88 -7.89 -6.65
CA ALA A 162 11.28 -8.24 -6.87
C ALA A 162 12.16 -7.03 -7.26
N GLN A 163 11.62 -6.10 -8.05
CA GLN A 163 12.38 -4.91 -8.49
C GLN A 163 12.60 -3.89 -7.37
N ASN A 164 11.78 -3.93 -6.32
CA ASN A 164 11.79 -2.90 -5.29
C ASN A 164 11.86 -3.53 -3.87
N ALA A 165 12.75 -4.52 -3.70
CA ALA A 165 12.93 -5.29 -2.45
C ALA A 165 13.21 -4.43 -1.19
N ASN A 166 13.70 -3.20 -1.35
CA ASN A 166 14.02 -2.28 -0.25
C ASN A 166 13.00 -1.12 -0.10
N THR A 167 11.79 -1.26 -0.65
CA THR A 167 10.78 -0.19 -0.63
C THR A 167 10.27 0.09 0.77
N PHE A 168 9.77 -0.92 1.46
CA PHE A 168 9.23 -0.79 2.81
C PHE A 168 10.37 -0.84 3.82
N LYS A 169 10.90 0.34 4.16
CA LYS A 169 12.06 0.48 5.06
C LYS A 169 11.64 0.47 6.52
N THR A 170 12.47 -0.09 7.38
CA THR A 170 12.33 0.01 8.84
C THR A 170 12.85 1.35 9.37
N VAL A 171 13.81 1.96 8.68
CA VAL A 171 14.32 3.30 9.01
C VAL A 171 13.47 4.35 8.30
N TYR A 172 12.86 5.22 9.09
CA TYR A 172 11.94 6.23 8.57
C TYR A 172 12.73 7.43 8.08
N THR A 173 12.40 7.90 6.88
CA THR A 173 13.02 9.10 6.31
C THR A 173 11.95 10.16 6.11
N LYS A 174 12.17 11.37 6.64
CA LYS A 174 11.26 12.49 6.43
C LYS A 174 11.44 13.09 5.03
N ALA A 175 10.34 13.27 4.31
CA ALA A 175 10.38 13.92 3.00
C ALA A 175 10.92 15.36 3.14
N PRO A 176 11.80 15.83 2.22
CA PRO A 176 12.43 17.14 2.29
C PRO A 176 11.49 18.24 1.73
N THR A 177 10.28 18.32 2.26
CA THR A 177 9.21 19.23 1.83
C THR A 177 8.32 19.66 3.02
N ASN A 178 7.74 20.86 2.89
CA ASN A 178 6.72 21.37 3.83
C ASN A 178 5.30 21.21 3.27
N VAL A 179 5.14 20.54 2.14
CA VAL A 179 3.83 20.26 1.54
C VAL A 179 2.98 19.46 2.55
N PRO A 180 1.71 19.83 2.78
CA PRO A 180 0.82 19.14 3.72
C PRO A 180 0.71 17.65 3.41
N LEU A 181 0.87 16.84 4.46
CA LEU A 181 0.62 15.40 4.45
C LEU A 181 -0.61 15.11 5.31
N LEU A 182 -1.61 14.47 4.73
CA LEU A 182 -2.77 13.94 5.44
C LEU A 182 -2.64 12.43 5.54
N PHE A 183 -3.08 11.87 6.66
CA PHE A 183 -3.08 10.43 6.86
C PHE A 183 -4.41 9.94 7.44
N ARG A 184 -4.88 8.79 6.96
CA ARG A 184 -6.04 8.12 7.54
C ARG A 184 -5.80 6.63 7.74
N GLN A 185 -5.88 6.21 8.99
CA GLN A 185 -5.90 4.80 9.40
C GLN A 185 -7.31 4.21 9.17
N TYR A 186 -7.35 2.99 8.61
CA TYR A 186 -8.56 2.17 8.54
C TYR A 186 -8.43 0.96 9.45
N GLU A 187 -9.55 0.55 10.07
CA GLU A 187 -9.64 -0.54 11.06
C GLU A 187 -9.08 -1.87 10.54
N TYR A 188 -9.33 -2.18 9.26
CA TYR A 188 -8.97 -3.47 8.68
C TYR A 188 -7.64 -3.51 7.94
N ASN A 189 -6.85 -2.44 8.03
CA ASN A 189 -5.53 -2.36 7.41
C ASN A 189 -4.58 -3.40 8.02
N VAL A 190 -3.59 -3.83 7.24
CA VAL A 190 -2.51 -4.75 7.66
C VAL A 190 -1.25 -4.01 8.12
N SER A 191 -1.37 -2.70 8.33
CA SER A 191 -0.35 -1.86 8.95
C SER A 191 -1.00 -0.91 9.96
N LEU A 192 -0.29 -0.65 11.05
CA LEU A 192 -0.73 0.23 12.13
C LEU A 192 0.15 1.48 12.16
N TRP A 193 -0.44 2.66 12.00
CA TRP A 193 0.30 3.92 12.00
C TRP A 193 -0.22 4.87 13.08
N PRO A 194 0.40 4.88 14.28
CA PRO A 194 0.19 5.94 15.24
C PRO A 194 0.65 7.29 14.68
N GLU A 195 0.00 8.37 15.10
CA GLU A 195 0.24 9.72 14.57
C GLU A 195 1.69 10.15 14.75
N GLU A 196 2.31 9.78 15.86
CA GLU A 196 3.70 10.05 16.21
C GLU A 196 4.69 9.45 15.20
N TYR A 197 4.32 8.32 14.57
CA TYR A 197 5.12 7.68 13.53
C TYR A 197 4.85 8.27 12.16
N VAL A 198 3.60 8.65 11.86
CA VAL A 198 3.27 9.37 10.62
C VAL A 198 3.98 10.74 10.58
N ALA A 199 4.05 11.45 11.71
CA ALA A 199 4.73 12.73 11.81
C ALA A 199 6.25 12.66 11.53
N LYS A 200 6.86 11.46 11.62
CA LYS A 200 8.27 11.24 11.25
C LYS A 200 8.50 11.26 9.74
N VAL A 201 7.49 10.98 8.92
CA VAL A 201 7.67 10.81 7.47
C VAL A 201 7.39 12.08 6.66
N GLY A 202 6.65 13.05 7.18
CA GLY A 202 6.35 14.26 6.43
C GLY A 202 5.81 15.41 7.28
N ASN A 203 5.26 16.43 6.61
CA ASN A 203 4.57 17.53 7.28
C ASN A 203 3.11 17.12 7.56
N LEU A 204 2.89 16.29 8.57
CA LEU A 204 1.56 15.84 8.96
C LEU A 204 0.70 17.03 9.41
N VAL A 205 -0.46 17.18 8.77
CA VAL A 205 -1.49 18.15 9.14
C VAL A 205 -2.74 17.43 9.61
N SER A 206 -3.34 17.94 10.69
CA SER A 206 -4.54 17.41 11.35
C SER A 206 -5.83 17.85 10.67
#